data_AF-A0A6A5GH99-F1
#
_entry.id   AF-A0A6A5GH99-F1
#
_cell.length_a   1.000
_cell.length_b   1.000
_cell.length_c   1.000
_cell.angle_alpha   90.00
_cell.angle_beta   90.00
_cell.angle_gamma   90.00
#
_symmetry.space_group_name_H-M   'P 1'
#
loop_
_entity.id
_entity.type
_entity.pdbx_description
1 polymer ?
#
loop_
_entity_poly.entity_id
_entity_poly.type
_entity_poly.pdbx_seq_one_letter_code
_entity_poly.pdbx_strand_id
1 'polypeptide(L)'
;MSSSHLINGFEGVSTAPQYCLICCEVADGYHFGAPACRACAAFFRRTVQLNKNHECPKNNQCFILSNVRNMCRACRYDKCIDVGMKRSAVQQRRDQLGKRDGIRSASESFSSRGEPVLDTMKRAYEKLLVVRKSVHNRGENQPPRPICFSELQQVYLKEMTVVYQFLCEAFPEYYEFLPDTKRSLFKNFFLPFTLLESSFNGHSTNKQDVMLIPSGDYIDLEHLESYFTNNHDKFSQEETISMFAQQFQVLRTCITHPLHAENVDTYEFLALAAIILWESDLEADLDRQNAQEEAIQMRNAIIRDLLFYYQSMNIYDDVALRLGTILSILPSIQRASHRFHEYMEIKNLLNLYALPQNLFDMFSPVS
;
A
#
# COMPACT_ATOMS: atom_id res chain seq x y z
N MET A 1 54.74 -20.56 47.54
CA MET A 1 54.44 -20.06 48.89
C MET A 1 53.97 -18.62 48.72
N SER A 2 52.65 -18.44 48.58
CA SER A 2 51.72 -18.05 49.66
C SER A 2 51.76 -16.52 49.86
N SER A 3 50.74 -15.79 49.39
CA SER A 3 49.60 -15.28 50.18
C SER A 3 50.00 -14.06 51.03
N SER A 4 49.25 -12.99 51.26
CA SER A 4 47.95 -12.48 50.81
C SER A 4 47.70 -11.21 51.63
N HIS A 5 47.08 -10.20 51.02
CA HIS A 5 46.15 -9.19 51.59
C HIS A 5 46.54 -8.26 52.76
N LEU A 6 46.24 -6.97 52.55
CA LEU A 6 45.19 -6.13 53.22
C LEU A 6 45.27 -4.72 52.57
N ILE A 7 44.48 -4.36 51.55
CA ILE A 7 43.15 -3.70 51.52
C ILE A 7 42.87 -2.60 52.58
N ASN A 8 42.39 -1.46 52.04
CA ASN A 8 41.68 -0.29 52.60
C ASN A 8 42.55 0.91 52.99
N GLY A 9 42.34 2.14 52.48
CA GLY A 9 41.30 2.67 51.61
C GLY A 9 41.50 4.18 51.44
N PHE A 10 41.09 4.74 50.30
CA PHE A 10 40.64 6.12 50.18
C PHE A 10 39.65 6.20 49.02
N GLU A 11 38.48 6.76 49.32
CA GLU A 11 37.28 6.77 48.52
C GLU A 11 37.37 7.74 47.33
N GLY A 12 36.99 7.26 46.14
CA GLY A 12 35.87 7.84 45.39
C GLY A 12 35.99 9.26 44.84
N VAL A 13 36.75 9.45 43.75
CA VAL A 13 36.28 10.25 42.60
C VAL A 13 36.69 9.53 41.31
N SER A 14 35.87 8.60 40.86
CA SER A 14 35.96 8.06 39.50
C SER A 14 35.51 9.17 38.53
N THR A 15 36.44 10.05 38.12
CA THR A 15 36.14 10.95 37.01
C THR A 15 35.90 10.08 35.78
N ALA A 16 34.66 10.06 35.30
CA ALA A 16 34.34 9.39 34.05
C ALA A 16 35.29 9.94 32.96
N PRO A 17 35.86 9.09 32.10
CA PRO A 17 36.73 9.57 31.03
C PRO A 17 35.98 10.62 30.21
N GLN A 18 36.56 11.81 30.07
CA GLN A 18 35.85 12.96 29.49
C GLN A 18 35.62 12.80 27.98
N TYR A 19 36.47 12.03 27.27
CA TYR A 19 36.42 11.93 25.81
C TYR A 19 36.54 10.48 25.31
N CYS A 20 35.90 10.24 24.16
CA CYS A 20 35.89 9.00 23.40
C CYS A 20 37.23 8.82 22.68
N LEU A 21 37.95 7.73 22.95
CA LEU A 21 39.27 7.48 22.34
C LEU A 21 39.22 7.17 20.84
N ILE A 22 38.02 6.99 20.27
CA ILE A 22 37.80 6.68 18.86
C ILE A 22 37.57 7.94 18.02
N CYS A 23 36.77 8.89 18.51
CA CYS A 23 36.34 10.05 17.71
C CYS A 23 36.41 11.40 18.45
N CYS A 24 36.98 11.42 19.66
CA CYS A 24 37.18 12.60 20.49
C CYS A 24 35.89 13.35 20.90
N GLU A 25 34.70 12.81 20.65
CA GLU A 25 33.45 13.28 21.25
C GLU A 25 33.45 13.02 22.76
N VAL A 26 32.59 13.70 23.53
CA VAL A 26 32.40 13.41 24.96
C VAL A 26 32.08 11.92 25.16
N ALA A 27 32.85 11.24 26.00
CA ALA A 27 32.59 9.85 26.33
C ALA A 27 31.49 9.75 27.40
N ASP A 28 30.70 8.69 27.32
CA ASP A 28 29.66 8.41 28.31
C ASP A 28 29.99 7.20 29.21
N GLY A 29 31.23 6.72 29.13
CA GLY A 29 31.78 5.67 29.97
C GLY A 29 32.71 4.71 29.22
N TYR A 30 33.00 3.58 29.87
CA TYR A 30 33.73 2.47 29.26
C TYR A 30 32.74 1.53 28.54
N HIS A 31 32.98 1.29 27.25
CA HIS A 31 32.21 0.35 26.45
C HIS A 31 33.14 -0.69 25.84
N PHE A 32 32.82 -1.97 26.02
CA PHE A 32 33.57 -3.10 25.49
C PHE A 32 35.07 -3.12 25.85
N GLY A 33 35.49 -2.41 26.91
CA GLY A 33 36.87 -2.36 27.38
C GLY A 33 37.61 -1.03 27.15
N ALA A 34 36.99 -0.03 26.50
CA ALA A 34 37.62 1.26 26.23
C ALA A 34 36.67 2.46 26.47
N PRO A 35 37.18 3.63 26.88
CA PRO A 35 36.39 4.86 26.93
C PRO A 35 35.83 5.24 25.55
N ALA A 36 34.52 5.34 25.45
CA ALA A 36 33.85 5.64 24.19
C ALA A 36 32.55 6.42 24.40
N CYS A 37 32.11 7.09 23.33
CA CYS A 37 30.75 7.61 23.23
C CYS A 37 29.78 6.50 22.79
N ARG A 38 28.47 6.70 23.05
CA ARG A 38 27.38 5.81 22.62
C ARG A 38 27.46 5.39 21.17
N ALA A 39 27.79 6.32 20.28
CA ALA A 39 27.78 6.05 18.85
C ALA A 39 28.93 5.11 18.43
N CYS A 40 30.12 5.26 19.00
CA CYS A 40 31.23 4.32 18.73
C CYS A 40 30.99 2.95 19.41
N ALA A 41 30.41 2.94 20.60
CA ALA A 41 30.00 1.70 21.27
C ALA A 41 28.94 0.94 20.45
N ALA A 42 27.89 1.61 19.98
CA ALA A 42 26.84 1.01 19.16
C ALA A 42 27.38 0.52 17.81
N PHE A 43 28.26 1.31 17.17
CA PHE A 43 28.95 0.92 15.95
C PHE A 43 29.74 -0.39 16.16
N PHE A 44 30.59 -0.44 17.19
CA PHE A 44 31.38 -1.64 17.50
C PHE A 44 30.51 -2.87 17.76
N ARG A 45 29.45 -2.73 18.58
CA ARG A 45 28.50 -3.81 18.86
C ARG A 45 27.86 -4.36 17.60
N ARG A 46 27.36 -3.50 16.70
CA ARG A 46 26.69 -3.92 15.45
C ARG A 46 27.67 -4.60 14.49
N THR A 47 28.88 -4.05 14.32
CA THR A 47 29.90 -4.63 13.45
C THR A 47 30.29 -6.04 13.91
N VAL A 48 30.45 -6.24 15.23
CA VAL A 48 30.75 -7.56 15.80
C VAL A 48 29.56 -8.53 15.75
N GLN A 49 28.35 -8.08 16.11
CA GLN A 49 27.15 -8.96 16.12
C GLN A 49 26.73 -9.43 14.73
N LEU A 50 26.87 -8.57 13.71
CA LEU A 50 26.51 -8.87 12.33
C LEU A 50 27.68 -9.43 11.53
N ASN A 51 28.85 -9.63 12.17
CA ASN A 51 30.10 -10.05 11.54
C ASN A 51 30.42 -9.28 10.24
N LYS A 52 30.28 -7.95 10.29
CA LYS A 52 30.45 -7.09 9.10
C LYS A 52 31.92 -6.82 8.84
N ASN A 53 32.35 -7.09 7.60
CA ASN A 53 33.63 -6.65 7.08
C ASN A 53 33.48 -5.27 6.42
N HIS A 54 34.44 -4.39 6.63
CA HIS A 54 34.45 -3.05 6.07
C HIS A 54 35.75 -2.84 5.31
N GLU A 55 35.67 -2.27 4.10
CA GLU A 55 36.83 -1.89 3.29
C GLU A 55 37.01 -0.38 3.31
N CYS A 56 38.27 0.07 3.38
CA CYS A 56 38.58 1.49 3.33
C CYS A 56 38.63 1.95 1.87
N PRO A 57 37.90 3.02 1.50
CA PRO A 57 37.95 3.57 0.15
C PRO A 57 39.25 4.35 -0.14
N LYS A 58 40.20 4.38 0.81
CA LYS A 58 41.47 5.13 0.74
C LYS A 58 42.62 4.21 1.15
N ASN A 59 43.57 4.70 1.95
CA ASN A 59 44.81 4.02 2.33
C ASN A 59 44.84 3.52 3.80
N ASN A 60 43.68 3.20 4.39
CA ASN A 60 43.54 2.80 5.80
C ASN A 60 44.04 3.83 6.84
N GLN A 61 44.24 5.10 6.48
CA GLN A 61 44.72 6.16 7.38
C GLN A 61 43.70 7.30 7.59
N CYS A 62 42.39 6.99 7.51
CA CYS A 62 41.35 8.00 7.66
C CYS A 62 41.28 8.55 9.10
N PHE A 63 41.25 9.87 9.25
CA PHE A 63 40.99 10.52 10.53
C PHE A 63 39.55 10.27 11.01
N ILE A 64 39.41 9.88 12.28
CA ILE A 64 38.12 9.62 12.91
C ILE A 64 37.86 10.72 13.95
N LEU A 65 36.97 11.67 13.60
CA LEU A 65 36.51 12.75 14.48
C LEU A 65 34.99 12.74 14.55
N SER A 66 34.40 13.36 15.58
CA SER A 66 32.95 13.32 15.86
C SER A 66 32.06 13.64 14.64
N ASN A 67 32.46 14.64 13.84
CA ASN A 67 31.75 15.10 12.63
C ASN A 67 31.96 14.23 11.38
N VAL A 68 33.07 13.48 11.28
CA VAL A 68 33.43 12.70 10.07
C VAL A 68 33.61 11.21 10.32
N ARG A 69 33.37 10.70 11.54
CA ARG A 69 33.53 9.29 11.92
C ARG A 69 32.73 8.29 11.08
N ASN A 70 31.73 8.74 10.31
CA ASN A 70 30.95 7.88 9.42
C ASN A 70 31.56 7.74 8.01
N MET A 71 32.59 8.54 7.67
CA MET A 71 33.20 8.56 6.33
C MET A 71 33.99 7.30 5.98
N CYS A 72 34.58 6.62 6.98
CA CYS A 72 35.27 5.35 6.76
C CYS A 72 34.96 4.38 7.89
N ARG A 73 34.13 3.38 7.60
CA ARG A 73 33.74 2.35 8.58
C ARG A 73 34.89 1.39 8.88
N ALA A 74 35.78 1.14 7.92
CA ALA A 74 36.97 0.30 8.11
C ALA A 74 37.91 0.92 9.16
N CYS A 75 38.45 2.11 8.90
CA CYS A 75 39.35 2.78 9.84
C CYS A 75 38.70 3.08 11.19
N ARG A 76 37.38 3.34 11.23
CA ARG A 76 36.67 3.50 12.51
C ARG A 76 36.67 2.21 13.32
N TYR A 77 36.47 1.07 12.67
CA TYR A 77 36.46 -0.23 13.33
C TYR A 77 37.86 -0.64 13.78
N ASP A 78 38.87 -0.42 12.93
CA ASP A 78 40.28 -0.63 13.30
C ASP A 78 40.63 0.21 14.53
N LYS A 79 40.23 1.49 14.54
CA LYS A 79 40.43 2.36 15.69
C LYS A 79 39.74 1.86 16.96
N CYS A 80 38.55 1.24 16.86
CA CYS A 80 37.90 0.62 18.02
C CYS A 80 38.74 -0.53 18.59
N ILE A 81 39.32 -1.36 17.73
CA ILE A 81 40.20 -2.46 18.14
C ILE A 81 41.49 -1.91 18.76
N ASP A 82 42.11 -0.90 18.14
CA ASP A 82 43.35 -0.27 18.60
C ASP A 82 43.24 0.31 20.01
N VAL A 83 42.10 0.92 20.35
CA VAL A 83 41.86 1.47 21.69
C VAL A 83 41.47 0.41 22.72
N GLY A 84 41.42 -0.87 22.34
CA GLY A 84 41.22 -2.00 23.24
C GLY A 84 39.79 -2.49 23.38
N MET A 85 38.88 -2.18 22.45
CA MET A 85 37.54 -2.78 22.47
C MET A 85 37.61 -4.28 22.15
N LYS A 86 37.05 -5.10 23.03
CA LYS A 86 37.08 -6.57 22.93
C LYS A 86 35.84 -7.10 22.24
N ARG A 87 36.01 -7.82 21.12
CA ARG A 87 34.91 -8.50 20.43
C ARG A 87 34.18 -9.49 21.34
N SER A 88 34.91 -10.18 22.22
CA SER A 88 34.35 -11.12 23.21
C SER A 88 33.45 -10.46 24.27
N ALA A 89 33.58 -9.15 24.49
CA ALA A 89 32.69 -8.40 25.38
C ALA A 89 31.31 -8.12 24.75
N VAL A 90 31.12 -8.45 23.46
CA VAL A 90 29.85 -8.33 22.77
C VAL A 90 29.07 -9.63 22.93
N GLN A 91 27.99 -9.60 23.73
CA GLN A 91 27.10 -10.74 23.89
C GLN A 91 26.46 -11.12 22.54
N GLN A 92 26.57 -12.39 22.16
CA GLN A 92 25.83 -12.97 21.04
C GLN A 92 24.34 -13.07 21.43
N ARG A 93 23.45 -13.03 20.42
CA ARG A 93 21.99 -12.85 20.59
C ARG A 93 21.46 -13.67 21.77
N ARG A 94 20.80 -13.00 22.73
CA ARG A 94 19.94 -13.68 23.70
C ARG A 94 18.65 -14.08 23.01
N ASP A 95 18.20 -15.30 23.24
CA ASP A 95 16.85 -15.73 22.87
C ASP A 95 15.81 -14.85 23.58
N GLN A 96 14.81 -14.41 22.82
CA GLN A 96 13.74 -13.56 23.34
C GLN A 96 12.75 -14.43 24.12
N LEU A 97 13.00 -14.60 25.42
CA LEU A 97 11.99 -15.06 26.37
C LEU A 97 11.14 -13.86 26.84
N GLY A 98 9.87 -13.87 26.46
CA GLY A 98 8.78 -13.23 27.21
C GLY A 98 8.45 -11.77 26.88
N LYS A 99 7.22 -11.58 26.40
CA LYS A 99 6.46 -10.33 26.18
C LYS A 99 6.71 -9.21 27.21
N ARG A 100 6.90 -8.00 26.68
CA ARG A 100 6.12 -6.79 27.04
C ARG A 100 5.92 -5.97 25.76
N ASP A 101 4.73 -6.11 25.17
CA ASP A 101 4.30 -5.36 23.99
C ASP A 101 4.04 -3.92 24.42
N GLY A 102 4.94 -3.02 24.02
CA GLY A 102 4.93 -1.62 24.42
C GLY A 102 6.04 -0.86 23.69
N ILE A 103 5.69 -0.34 22.52
CA ILE A 103 6.34 0.76 21.80
C ILE A 103 7.81 0.50 21.45
N ARG A 104 8.03 -0.28 20.39
CA ARG A 104 9.23 -0.14 19.56
C ARG A 104 8.81 0.60 18.30
N SER A 105 9.20 1.86 18.21
CA SER A 105 9.26 2.62 16.97
C SER A 105 9.90 1.75 15.90
N ALA A 106 9.08 1.26 14.97
CA ALA A 106 9.49 0.53 13.78
C ALA A 106 10.20 1.52 12.85
N SER A 107 11.44 1.86 13.16
CA SER A 107 12.32 2.63 12.30
C SER A 107 13.51 1.77 11.93
N GLU A 108 13.28 0.64 11.25
CA GLU A 108 14.34 -0.08 10.54
C GLU A 108 13.77 -1.15 9.58
N SER A 109 12.99 -0.68 8.59
CA SER A 109 12.91 -1.31 7.25
C SER A 109 12.12 -0.44 6.25
N PHE A 110 12.39 0.87 6.17
CA PHE A 110 12.09 1.62 4.94
C PHE A 110 13.09 1.17 3.86
N SER A 111 12.73 0.07 3.22
CA SER A 111 13.27 -0.40 1.95
C SER A 111 13.11 0.71 0.91
N SER A 112 14.22 1.08 0.24
CA SER A 112 14.48 1.87 -0.99
C SER A 112 13.38 2.53 -1.86
N ARG A 113 12.10 2.53 -1.49
CA ARG A 113 11.00 3.22 -2.15
C ARG A 113 10.85 4.60 -1.49
N GLY A 114 10.51 5.61 -2.29
CA GLY A 114 10.37 7.01 -1.85
C GLY A 114 9.18 7.23 -0.90
N GLU A 115 8.28 8.12 -1.29
CA GLU A 115 7.00 8.37 -0.59
C GLU A 115 6.17 7.07 -0.45
N PRO A 116 5.34 6.91 0.60
CA PRO A 116 4.41 5.79 0.73
C PRO A 116 3.52 5.63 -0.52
N VAL A 117 3.22 4.38 -0.87
CA VAL A 117 2.41 4.02 -2.04
C VAL A 117 1.01 4.60 -1.91
N LEU A 118 0.40 4.48 -0.73
CA LEU A 118 -0.96 5.01 -0.51
C LEU A 118 -1.04 6.54 -0.57
N ASP A 119 0.01 7.25 -0.15
CA ASP A 119 0.07 8.71 -0.28
C ASP A 119 0.15 9.14 -1.75
N THR A 120 1.00 8.45 -2.52
CA THR A 120 1.13 8.66 -3.97
C THR A 120 -0.20 8.38 -4.69
N MET A 121 -0.83 7.26 -4.36
CA MET A 121 -2.12 6.87 -4.93
C MET A 121 -3.24 7.85 -4.54
N LYS A 122 -3.25 8.38 -3.32
CA LYS A 122 -4.21 9.39 -2.87
C LYS A 122 -4.09 10.67 -3.70
N ARG A 123 -2.87 11.17 -3.91
CA ARG A 123 -2.62 12.35 -4.77
C ARG A 123 -3.06 12.10 -6.22
N ALA A 124 -2.76 10.92 -6.76
CA ALA A 124 -3.19 10.54 -8.10
C ALA A 124 -4.72 10.44 -8.21
N TYR A 125 -5.39 9.91 -7.18
CA TYR A 125 -6.85 9.80 -7.10
C TYR A 125 -7.51 11.19 -7.03
N GLU A 126 -7.01 12.10 -6.19
CA GLU A 126 -7.49 13.48 -6.13
C GLU A 126 -7.37 14.19 -7.49
N LYS A 127 -6.26 13.96 -8.20
CA LYS A 127 -6.09 14.48 -9.56
C LYS A 127 -7.08 13.85 -10.56
N LEU A 128 -7.34 12.55 -10.48
CA LEU A 128 -8.36 11.88 -11.29
C LEU A 128 -9.74 12.54 -11.10
N LEU A 129 -10.14 12.84 -9.86
CA LEU A 129 -11.39 13.53 -9.57
C LEU A 129 -11.48 14.92 -10.22
N VAL A 130 -10.36 15.65 -10.30
CA VAL A 130 -10.29 16.94 -10.99
C VAL A 130 -10.38 16.76 -12.50
N VAL A 131 -9.64 15.82 -13.08
CA VAL A 131 -9.63 15.56 -14.53
C VAL A 131 -11.02 15.15 -15.02
N ARG A 132 -11.76 14.34 -14.26
CA ARG A 132 -13.13 13.91 -14.60
C ARG A 132 -14.10 15.06 -14.83
N LYS A 133 -13.95 16.19 -14.12
CA LYS A 133 -14.78 17.39 -14.34
C LYS A 133 -14.68 17.88 -15.79
N SER A 134 -13.48 17.85 -16.36
CA SER A 134 -13.24 18.22 -17.76
C SER A 134 -13.66 17.14 -18.75
N VAL A 135 -13.35 15.87 -18.49
CA VAL A 135 -13.59 14.76 -19.43
C VAL A 135 -15.08 14.48 -19.63
N HIS A 136 -15.88 14.64 -18.58
CA HIS A 136 -17.33 14.45 -18.63
C HIS A 136 -18.10 15.73 -18.95
N ASN A 137 -17.41 16.86 -19.21
CA ASN A 137 -18.01 18.15 -19.58
C ASN A 137 -19.14 18.60 -18.63
N ARG A 138 -19.04 18.31 -17.33
CA ARG A 138 -20.07 18.69 -16.36
C ARG A 138 -19.88 20.13 -15.92
N GLY A 139 -20.91 20.96 -16.13
CA GLY A 139 -20.91 22.34 -15.63
C GLY A 139 -21.02 22.37 -14.10
N GLU A 140 -20.40 23.36 -13.46
CA GLU A 140 -20.34 23.49 -11.98
C GLU A 140 -21.71 23.48 -11.29
N ASN A 141 -22.79 23.84 -12.01
CA ASN A 141 -24.15 23.97 -11.47
C ASN A 141 -25.14 22.92 -12.00
N GLN A 142 -24.68 21.85 -12.67
CA GLN A 142 -25.59 20.80 -13.12
C GLN A 142 -25.92 19.81 -12.00
N PRO A 143 -27.19 19.70 -11.57
CA PRO A 143 -27.59 18.74 -10.54
C PRO A 143 -27.40 17.30 -11.05
N PRO A 144 -27.11 16.32 -10.17
CA PRO A 144 -27.09 14.91 -10.54
C PRO A 144 -28.45 14.47 -11.09
N ARG A 145 -28.44 13.67 -12.15
CA ARG A 145 -29.65 13.06 -12.73
C ARG A 145 -29.49 11.54 -12.89
N PRO A 146 -30.60 10.80 -13.06
CA PRO A 146 -30.53 9.41 -13.47
C PRO A 146 -29.91 9.28 -14.87
N ILE A 147 -29.06 8.28 -15.03
CA ILE A 147 -28.40 7.93 -16.31
C ILE A 147 -28.97 6.63 -16.87
N CYS A 148 -29.13 6.53 -18.19
CA CYS A 148 -29.50 5.28 -18.84
C CYS A 148 -28.28 4.43 -19.22
N PHE A 149 -28.49 3.16 -19.57
CA PHE A 149 -27.40 2.23 -19.89
C PHE A 149 -26.50 2.71 -21.04
N SER A 150 -27.07 3.28 -22.11
CA SER A 150 -26.29 3.76 -23.25
C SER A 150 -25.41 4.97 -22.90
N GLU A 151 -25.90 5.86 -22.05
CA GLU A 151 -25.11 6.96 -21.52
C GLU A 151 -23.99 6.45 -20.58
N LEU A 152 -24.28 5.45 -19.73
CA LEU A 152 -23.27 4.82 -18.86
C LEU A 152 -22.11 4.24 -19.67
N GLN A 153 -22.39 3.57 -20.80
CA GLN A 153 -21.35 3.07 -21.70
C GLN A 153 -20.44 4.18 -22.20
N GLN A 154 -21.00 5.33 -22.59
CA GLN A 154 -20.21 6.48 -23.06
C GLN A 154 -19.33 7.06 -21.97
N VAL A 155 -19.82 7.09 -20.73
CA VAL A 155 -19.02 7.48 -19.57
C VAL A 155 -17.84 6.52 -19.39
N TYR A 156 -18.09 5.21 -19.36
CA TYR A 156 -17.02 4.24 -19.13
C TYR A 156 -15.98 4.18 -20.25
N LEU A 157 -16.38 4.43 -21.50
CA LEU A 157 -15.42 4.59 -22.60
C LEU A 157 -14.38 5.68 -22.35
N LYS A 158 -14.80 6.82 -21.77
CA LYS A 158 -13.89 7.90 -21.39
C LYS A 158 -13.11 7.56 -20.12
N GLU A 159 -13.75 6.87 -19.18
CA GLU A 159 -13.11 6.46 -17.92
C GLU A 159 -11.93 5.53 -18.15
N MET A 160 -11.98 4.64 -19.15
CA MET A 160 -10.86 3.75 -19.47
C MET A 160 -9.54 4.53 -19.64
N THR A 161 -9.57 5.68 -20.30
CA THR A 161 -8.38 6.51 -20.53
C THR A 161 -7.89 7.17 -19.24
N VAL A 162 -8.78 7.80 -18.48
CA VAL A 162 -8.38 8.53 -17.25
C VAL A 162 -8.01 7.60 -16.11
N VAL A 163 -8.65 6.43 -15.99
CA VAL A 163 -8.29 5.40 -15.01
C VAL A 163 -6.94 4.77 -15.37
N TYR A 164 -6.67 4.54 -16.67
CA TYR A 164 -5.34 4.08 -17.10
C TYR A 164 -4.24 5.09 -16.72
N GLN A 165 -4.48 6.38 -16.99
CA GLN A 165 -3.54 7.43 -16.60
C GLN A 165 -3.37 7.51 -15.08
N PHE A 166 -4.46 7.38 -14.32
CA PHE A 166 -4.41 7.30 -12.86
C PHE A 166 -3.49 6.17 -12.39
N LEU A 167 -3.57 4.98 -12.97
CA LEU A 167 -2.69 3.87 -12.61
C LEU A 167 -1.21 4.16 -12.93
N CYS A 168 -0.92 4.73 -14.10
CA CYS A 168 0.44 5.12 -14.46
C CYS A 168 1.03 6.18 -13.51
N GLU A 169 0.20 7.07 -12.99
CA GLU A 169 0.63 8.10 -12.04
C GLU A 169 0.74 7.57 -10.60
N ALA A 170 -0.15 6.66 -10.20
CA ALA A 170 -0.15 6.05 -8.88
C ALA A 170 0.97 5.02 -8.69
N PHE A 171 1.34 4.31 -9.77
CA PHE A 171 2.28 3.19 -9.73
C PHE A 171 3.31 3.30 -10.87
N PRO A 172 4.50 3.86 -10.63
CA PRO A 172 5.58 3.88 -11.60
C PRO A 172 5.93 2.48 -12.14
N GLU A 173 5.85 1.45 -11.30
CA GLU A 173 6.08 0.05 -11.67
C GLU A 173 5.08 -0.45 -12.71
N TYR A 174 3.82 -0.02 -12.61
CA TYR A 174 2.80 -0.33 -13.61
C TYR A 174 3.17 0.28 -14.98
N TYR A 175 3.74 1.49 -14.98
CA TYR A 175 4.18 2.17 -16.21
C TYR A 175 5.36 1.48 -16.90
N GLU A 176 6.20 0.73 -16.19
CA GLU A 176 7.36 0.04 -16.78
C GLU A 176 7.01 -1.30 -17.45
N PHE A 177 5.84 -1.87 -17.16
CA PHE A 177 5.46 -3.17 -17.74
C PHE A 177 5.22 -3.14 -19.25
N LEU A 178 5.37 -4.32 -19.86
CA LEU A 178 5.01 -4.56 -21.26
C LEU A 178 3.51 -4.31 -21.50
N PRO A 179 3.11 -3.90 -22.72
CA PRO A 179 1.72 -3.59 -23.06
C PRO A 179 0.71 -4.70 -22.73
N ASP A 180 1.06 -5.97 -22.95
CA ASP A 180 0.15 -7.09 -22.72
C ASP A 180 -0.07 -7.35 -21.22
N THR A 181 0.98 -7.23 -20.40
CA THR A 181 0.87 -7.29 -18.93
C THR A 181 0.02 -6.14 -18.41
N LYS A 182 0.27 -4.90 -18.87
CA LYS A 182 -0.54 -3.73 -18.51
C LYS A 182 -2.01 -3.94 -18.87
N ARG A 183 -2.29 -4.48 -20.06
CA ARG A 183 -3.65 -4.78 -20.53
C ARG A 183 -4.33 -5.80 -19.63
N SER A 184 -3.65 -6.89 -19.28
CA SER A 184 -4.20 -7.93 -18.39
C SER A 184 -4.53 -7.37 -17.01
N LEU A 185 -3.57 -6.68 -16.37
CA LEU A 185 -3.78 -6.02 -15.08
C LEU A 185 -4.94 -5.00 -15.13
N PHE A 186 -5.00 -4.20 -16.20
CA PHE A 186 -6.04 -3.19 -16.35
C PHE A 186 -7.43 -3.80 -16.52
N LYS A 187 -7.57 -4.86 -17.33
CA LYS A 187 -8.84 -5.58 -17.52
C LYS A 187 -9.37 -6.14 -16.21
N ASN A 188 -8.49 -6.78 -15.43
CA ASN A 188 -8.86 -7.34 -14.12
C ASN A 188 -9.16 -6.26 -13.07
N PHE A 189 -8.57 -5.07 -13.21
CA PHE A 189 -8.76 -3.97 -12.28
C PHE A 189 -10.00 -3.11 -12.56
N PHE A 190 -10.28 -2.79 -13.82
CA PHE A 190 -11.18 -1.70 -14.18
C PHE A 190 -12.62 -1.90 -13.65
N LEU A 191 -13.23 -3.06 -13.90
CA LEU A 191 -14.59 -3.32 -13.42
C LEU A 191 -14.66 -3.35 -11.88
N PRO A 192 -13.86 -4.14 -11.15
CA PRO A 192 -13.89 -4.11 -9.69
C PRO A 192 -13.62 -2.73 -9.10
N PHE A 193 -12.70 -1.95 -9.69
CA PHE A 193 -12.42 -0.58 -9.28
C PHE A 193 -13.65 0.32 -9.44
N THR A 194 -14.33 0.30 -10.59
CA THR A 194 -15.52 1.14 -10.81
C THR A 194 -16.67 0.78 -9.86
N LEU A 195 -16.87 -0.51 -9.56
CA LEU A 195 -17.88 -0.96 -8.61
C LEU A 195 -17.54 -0.56 -7.16
N LEU A 196 -16.28 -0.74 -6.78
CA LEU A 196 -15.77 -0.34 -5.46
C LEU A 196 -15.87 1.18 -5.27
N GLU A 197 -15.41 1.96 -6.25
CA GLU A 197 -15.44 3.42 -6.22
C GLU A 197 -16.86 3.96 -6.14
N SER A 198 -17.77 3.44 -6.97
CA SER A 198 -19.18 3.86 -6.94
C SER A 198 -19.82 3.58 -5.57
N SER A 199 -19.50 2.42 -4.98
CA SER A 199 -19.98 2.03 -3.65
C SER A 199 -19.37 2.87 -2.53
N PHE A 200 -18.08 3.19 -2.63
CA PHE A 200 -17.37 4.04 -1.68
C PHE A 200 -17.91 5.48 -1.71
N ASN A 201 -18.22 6.00 -2.89
CA ASN A 201 -18.84 7.32 -3.04
C ASN A 201 -20.26 7.32 -2.46
N GLY A 202 -21.05 6.27 -2.68
CA GLY A 202 -22.37 6.09 -2.06
C GLY A 202 -22.28 6.05 -0.54
N HIS A 203 -21.31 5.31 0.02
CA HIS A 203 -20.99 5.30 1.44
C HIS A 203 -20.64 6.71 1.97
N SER A 204 -19.65 7.37 1.36
CA SER A 204 -19.11 8.66 1.79
C SER A 204 -20.13 9.79 1.75
N THR A 205 -21.15 9.67 0.88
CA THR A 205 -22.24 10.66 0.75
C THR A 205 -23.52 10.23 1.45
N ASN A 206 -23.52 9.08 2.13
CA ASN A 206 -24.68 8.46 2.77
C ASN A 206 -25.87 8.28 1.82
N LYS A 207 -25.59 7.88 0.56
CA LYS A 207 -26.56 7.58 -0.50
C LYS A 207 -26.37 6.13 -0.95
N GLN A 208 -26.90 5.18 -0.19
CA GLN A 208 -26.73 3.74 -0.45
C GLN A 208 -27.69 3.21 -1.53
N ASP A 209 -28.75 3.97 -1.82
CA ASP A 209 -29.79 3.59 -2.78
C ASP A 209 -29.48 4.03 -4.21
N VAL A 210 -28.31 4.64 -4.43
CA VAL A 210 -27.85 5.06 -5.76
C VAL A 210 -26.42 4.60 -6.01
N MET A 211 -26.12 4.28 -7.27
CA MET A 211 -24.74 4.10 -7.73
C MET A 211 -24.27 5.43 -8.34
N LEU A 212 -23.34 6.11 -7.68
CA LEU A 212 -22.77 7.35 -8.18
C LEU A 212 -21.77 7.05 -9.31
N ILE A 213 -21.97 7.69 -10.45
CA ILE A 213 -21.18 7.47 -11.66
C ILE A 213 -20.09 8.54 -11.78
N PRO A 214 -18.92 8.26 -12.38
CA PRO A 214 -17.84 9.25 -12.53
C PRO A 214 -18.20 10.54 -13.26
N SER A 215 -19.22 10.53 -14.12
CA SER A 215 -19.79 11.75 -14.71
C SER A 215 -20.42 12.67 -13.67
N GLY A 216 -20.75 12.13 -12.50
CA GLY A 216 -21.43 12.79 -11.40
C GLY A 216 -22.96 12.68 -11.45
N ASP A 217 -23.46 11.89 -12.40
CA ASP A 217 -24.83 11.37 -12.44
C ASP A 217 -24.95 10.10 -11.60
N TYR A 218 -26.12 9.47 -11.59
CA TYR A 218 -26.37 8.28 -10.77
C TYR A 218 -27.28 7.26 -11.43
N ILE A 219 -27.21 6.02 -10.97
CA ILE A 219 -28.22 4.98 -11.23
C ILE A 219 -29.05 4.84 -9.96
N ASP A 220 -30.36 4.95 -10.07
CA ASP A 220 -31.29 4.66 -8.97
C ASP A 220 -31.43 3.13 -8.83
N LEU A 221 -31.02 2.60 -7.67
CA LEU A 221 -31.00 1.15 -7.43
C LEU A 221 -32.35 0.60 -6.96
N GLU A 222 -33.32 1.48 -6.68
CA GLU A 222 -34.70 1.12 -6.36
C GLU A 222 -35.62 1.23 -7.59
N HIS A 223 -35.36 2.22 -8.46
CA HIS A 223 -36.17 2.52 -9.65
C HIS A 223 -35.35 2.43 -10.94
N LEU A 224 -35.13 1.19 -11.40
CA LEU A 224 -34.27 0.86 -12.55
C LEU A 224 -34.91 1.15 -13.93
N GLU A 225 -36.16 1.61 -13.98
CA GLU A 225 -36.86 1.92 -15.23
C GLU A 225 -36.08 2.94 -16.06
N SER A 226 -35.63 4.02 -15.42
CA SER A 226 -34.82 5.07 -16.05
C SER A 226 -33.49 4.55 -16.61
N TYR A 227 -32.91 3.53 -15.98
CA TYR A 227 -31.66 2.94 -16.41
C TYR A 227 -31.83 2.08 -17.68
N PHE A 228 -32.91 1.31 -17.75
CA PHE A 228 -33.17 0.37 -18.84
C PHE A 228 -33.95 0.98 -20.03
N THR A 229 -34.14 2.30 -20.11
CA THR A 229 -34.89 2.95 -21.21
C THR A 229 -34.30 2.72 -22.62
N ASN A 230 -35.13 2.79 -23.67
CA ASN A 230 -34.76 2.93 -25.08
C ASN A 230 -34.01 1.76 -25.77
N ASN A 231 -34.10 0.52 -25.25
CA ASN A 231 -33.36 -0.63 -25.82
C ASN A 231 -34.24 -1.87 -26.04
N HIS A 232 -35.53 -1.66 -26.30
CA HIS A 232 -36.57 -2.70 -26.23
C HIS A 232 -37.13 -3.10 -27.61
N ASP A 233 -36.30 -3.68 -28.48
CA ASP A 233 -36.83 -4.30 -29.71
C ASP A 233 -37.25 -5.77 -29.48
N LYS A 234 -36.67 -6.43 -28.47
CA LYS A 234 -36.87 -7.87 -28.21
C LYS A 234 -37.52 -8.21 -26.87
N PHE A 235 -37.33 -7.37 -25.86
CA PHE A 235 -37.80 -7.60 -24.49
C PHE A 235 -38.39 -6.31 -23.94
N SER A 236 -39.46 -6.44 -23.16
CA SER A 236 -40.04 -5.32 -22.42
C SER A 236 -39.10 -4.80 -21.33
N GLN A 237 -39.39 -3.61 -20.83
CA GLN A 237 -38.64 -2.99 -19.73
C GLN A 237 -38.73 -3.84 -18.44
N GLU A 238 -39.92 -4.37 -18.12
CA GLU A 238 -40.14 -5.22 -16.96
C GLU A 238 -39.34 -6.53 -17.05
N GLU A 239 -39.34 -7.19 -18.22
CA GLU A 239 -38.55 -8.41 -18.45
C GLU A 239 -37.06 -8.11 -18.27
N THR A 240 -36.57 -7.01 -18.86
CA THR A 240 -35.17 -6.60 -18.76
C THR A 240 -34.77 -6.34 -17.30
N ILE A 241 -35.58 -5.58 -16.55
CA ILE A 241 -35.35 -5.33 -15.12
C ILE A 241 -35.31 -6.65 -14.35
N SER A 242 -36.28 -7.55 -14.58
CA SER A 242 -36.34 -8.84 -13.89
C SER A 242 -35.10 -9.70 -14.11
N MET A 243 -34.49 -9.62 -15.30
CA MET A 243 -33.28 -10.36 -15.65
C MET A 243 -32.02 -9.78 -15.00
N PHE A 244 -31.90 -8.44 -14.91
CA PHE A 244 -30.63 -7.78 -14.58
C PHE A 244 -30.62 -7.05 -13.23
N ALA A 245 -31.75 -6.83 -12.55
CA ALA A 245 -31.82 -6.07 -11.31
C ALA A 245 -30.98 -6.71 -10.18
N GLN A 246 -30.88 -8.04 -10.16
CA GLN A 246 -30.14 -8.76 -9.12
C GLN A 246 -28.65 -8.35 -9.04
N GLN A 247 -28.03 -7.92 -10.15
CA GLN A 247 -26.64 -7.44 -10.14
C GLN A 247 -26.45 -6.25 -9.19
N PHE A 248 -27.42 -5.34 -9.15
CA PHE A 248 -27.40 -4.15 -8.29
C PHE A 248 -27.65 -4.50 -6.83
N GLN A 249 -28.48 -5.51 -6.57
CA GLN A 249 -28.64 -6.03 -5.21
C GLN A 249 -27.37 -6.70 -4.69
N VAL A 250 -26.66 -7.43 -5.56
CA VAL A 250 -25.36 -8.03 -5.24
C VAL A 250 -24.33 -6.94 -4.96
N LEU A 251 -24.29 -5.86 -5.74
CA LEU A 251 -23.43 -4.69 -5.48
C LEU A 251 -23.64 -4.14 -4.06
N ARG A 252 -24.89 -3.83 -3.70
CA ARG A 252 -25.23 -3.26 -2.39
C ARG A 252 -24.83 -4.20 -1.25
N THR A 253 -25.22 -5.46 -1.35
CA THR A 253 -25.02 -6.43 -0.28
C THR A 253 -23.56 -6.87 -0.12
N CYS A 254 -22.79 -6.90 -1.21
CA CYS A 254 -21.40 -7.37 -1.18
C CYS A 254 -20.38 -6.24 -1.02
N ILE A 255 -20.70 -5.01 -1.41
CA ILE A 255 -19.75 -3.90 -1.37
C ILE A 255 -20.30 -2.73 -0.54
N THR A 256 -21.41 -2.12 -0.94
CA THR A 256 -21.90 -0.87 -0.32
C THR A 256 -22.19 -1.01 1.17
N HIS A 257 -22.95 -2.04 1.58
CA HIS A 257 -23.29 -2.26 2.98
C HIS A 257 -22.05 -2.60 3.84
N PRO A 258 -21.14 -3.50 3.43
CA PRO A 258 -19.88 -3.70 4.16
C PRO A 258 -19.05 -2.42 4.32
N LEU A 259 -18.89 -1.62 3.26
CA LEU A 259 -18.15 -0.36 3.36
C LEU A 259 -18.79 0.60 4.37
N HIS A 260 -20.13 0.66 4.41
CA HIS A 260 -20.87 1.50 5.34
C HIS A 260 -20.83 1.00 6.77
N ALA A 261 -21.07 -0.30 6.99
CA ALA A 261 -21.01 -0.92 8.30
C ALA A 261 -19.64 -0.73 8.97
N GLU A 262 -18.57 -0.82 8.18
CA GLU A 262 -17.20 -0.66 8.66
C GLU A 262 -16.69 0.78 8.65
N ASN A 263 -17.50 1.75 8.21
CA ASN A 263 -17.09 3.16 8.08
C ASN A 263 -15.74 3.30 7.37
N VAL A 264 -15.65 2.73 6.16
CA VAL A 264 -14.40 2.66 5.40
C VAL A 264 -13.96 4.06 4.98
N ASP A 265 -12.71 4.42 5.29
CA ASP A 265 -12.15 5.71 4.92
C ASP A 265 -11.44 5.71 3.55
N THR A 266 -10.90 6.87 3.17
CA THR A 266 -10.22 7.03 1.87
C THR A 266 -8.95 6.18 1.76
N TYR A 267 -8.14 6.06 2.81
CA TYR A 267 -6.91 5.25 2.76
C TYR A 267 -7.22 3.76 2.66
N GLU A 268 -8.25 3.31 3.38
CA GLU A 268 -8.74 1.93 3.31
C GLU A 268 -9.33 1.60 1.93
N PHE A 269 -10.14 2.50 1.36
CA PHE A 269 -10.64 2.38 -0.02
C PHE A 269 -9.50 2.28 -1.04
N LEU A 270 -8.50 3.17 -0.95
CA LEU A 270 -7.35 3.16 -1.85
C LEU A 270 -6.52 1.88 -1.68
N ALA A 271 -6.36 1.37 -0.46
CA ALA A 271 -5.70 0.10 -0.23
C ALA A 271 -6.45 -1.08 -0.86
N LEU A 272 -7.77 -1.14 -0.73
CA LEU A 272 -8.59 -2.15 -1.42
C LEU A 272 -8.43 -2.06 -2.94
N ALA A 273 -8.52 -0.86 -3.51
CA ALA A 273 -8.33 -0.63 -4.94
C ALA A 273 -6.92 -1.05 -5.39
N ALA A 274 -5.88 -0.67 -4.65
CA ALA A 274 -4.51 -1.04 -4.98
C ALA A 274 -4.31 -2.56 -4.93
N ILE A 275 -4.85 -3.23 -3.91
CA ILE A 275 -4.74 -4.68 -3.78
C ILE A 275 -5.45 -5.38 -4.94
N ILE A 276 -6.63 -4.92 -5.37
CA ILE A 276 -7.32 -5.45 -6.56
C ILE A 276 -6.42 -5.41 -7.80
N LEU A 277 -5.72 -4.30 -8.05
CA LEU A 277 -4.79 -4.20 -9.19
C LEU A 277 -3.71 -5.28 -9.11
N TRP A 278 -3.11 -5.41 -7.92
CA TRP A 278 -1.98 -6.28 -7.66
C TRP A 278 -2.38 -7.70 -7.21
N GLU A 279 -3.67 -8.07 -7.26
CA GLU A 279 -4.17 -9.42 -7.01
C GLU A 279 -4.31 -10.26 -8.28
N SER A 280 -4.37 -9.61 -9.45
CA SER A 280 -4.53 -10.25 -10.75
C SER A 280 -3.62 -11.48 -10.91
N ASP A 281 -4.21 -12.66 -11.12
CA ASP A 281 -3.49 -13.89 -11.45
C ASP A 281 -2.77 -13.71 -12.79
N LEU A 282 -1.51 -13.29 -12.70
CA LEU A 282 -0.62 -13.22 -13.85
C LEU A 282 -0.16 -14.65 -14.15
N GLU A 283 -0.83 -15.32 -15.08
CA GLU A 283 -0.45 -16.68 -15.50
C GLU A 283 1.04 -16.76 -15.86
N ALA A 284 1.66 -17.90 -15.54
CA ALA A 284 3.11 -18.10 -15.58
C ALA A 284 3.66 -18.33 -16.99
N ASP A 285 3.70 -17.29 -17.81
CA ASP A 285 4.61 -17.22 -18.96
C ASP A 285 5.92 -16.53 -18.54
N LEU A 286 7.05 -16.92 -19.17
CA LEU A 286 8.43 -16.67 -18.74
C LEU A 286 8.80 -15.19 -18.41
N ASP A 287 8.08 -14.20 -18.95
CA ASP A 287 8.29 -12.77 -18.66
C ASP A 287 7.35 -12.19 -17.57
N ARG A 288 6.33 -12.94 -17.14
CA ARG A 288 5.38 -12.54 -16.09
C ARG A 288 5.86 -12.87 -14.67
N GLN A 289 6.95 -13.64 -14.51
CA GLN A 289 7.55 -13.87 -13.18
C GLN A 289 7.97 -12.56 -12.50
N ASN A 290 8.59 -11.63 -13.23
CA ASN A 290 8.95 -10.31 -12.71
C ASN A 290 7.72 -9.49 -12.28
N ALA A 291 6.60 -9.62 -13.01
CA ALA A 291 5.36 -8.94 -12.69
C ALA A 291 4.65 -9.54 -11.48
N GLN A 292 4.73 -10.86 -11.29
CA GLN A 292 4.24 -11.53 -10.09
C GLN A 292 5.06 -11.14 -8.85
N GLU A 293 6.38 -11.06 -8.98
CA GLU A 293 7.26 -10.58 -7.91
C GLU A 293 6.94 -9.13 -7.53
N GLU A 294 6.77 -8.24 -8.52
CA GLU A 294 6.36 -6.86 -8.24
C GLU A 294 4.97 -6.77 -7.60
N ALA A 295 4.01 -7.57 -8.05
CA ALA A 295 2.68 -7.62 -7.43
C ALA A 295 2.75 -8.01 -5.94
N ILE A 296 3.58 -9.01 -5.60
CA ILE A 296 3.83 -9.39 -4.21
C ILE A 296 4.48 -8.24 -3.43
N GLN A 297 5.46 -7.56 -4.02
CA GLN A 297 6.11 -6.42 -3.38
C GLN A 297 5.13 -5.26 -3.14
N MET A 298 4.27 -4.95 -4.10
CA MET A 298 3.25 -3.90 -3.99
C MET A 298 2.25 -4.22 -2.90
N ARG A 299 1.67 -5.42 -2.90
CA ARG A 299 0.72 -5.81 -1.84
C ARG A 299 1.33 -5.68 -0.45
N ASN A 300 2.59 -6.12 -0.29
CA ASN A 300 3.30 -5.96 0.98
C ASN A 300 3.56 -4.49 1.35
N ALA A 301 3.85 -3.63 0.38
CA ALA A 301 4.01 -2.20 0.62
C ALA A 301 2.68 -1.55 1.03
N ILE A 302 1.59 -1.82 0.30
CA ILE A 302 0.24 -1.32 0.59
C ILE A 302 -0.21 -1.72 2.00
N ILE A 303 -0.04 -2.98 2.39
CA ILE A 303 -0.40 -3.47 3.73
C ILE A 303 0.45 -2.77 4.81
N ARG A 304 1.74 -2.54 4.56
CA ARG A 304 2.60 -1.82 5.51
C ARG A 304 2.20 -0.36 5.65
N ASP A 305 1.87 0.31 4.55
CA ASP A 305 1.42 1.69 4.56
C ASP A 305 0.10 1.83 5.31
N LEU A 306 -0.84 0.89 5.10
CA LEU A 306 -2.12 0.87 5.82
C LEU A 306 -1.94 0.60 7.32
N LEU A 307 -1.04 -0.32 7.70
CA LEU A 307 -0.68 -0.55 9.10
C LEU A 307 -0.05 0.69 9.74
N PHE A 308 0.84 1.37 9.02
CA PHE A 308 1.45 2.62 9.49
C PHE A 308 0.39 3.71 9.67
N TYR A 309 -0.54 3.84 8.72
CA TYR A 309 -1.68 4.74 8.81
C TYR A 309 -2.48 4.48 10.09
N TYR A 310 -2.89 3.25 10.38
CA TYR A 310 -3.63 2.91 11.60
C TYR A 310 -2.86 3.23 12.88
N GLN A 311 -1.55 2.93 12.91
CA GLN A 311 -0.68 3.26 14.04
C GLN A 311 -0.55 4.78 14.24
N SER A 312 -0.54 5.55 13.15
CA SER A 312 -0.46 7.01 13.20
C SER A 312 -1.75 7.67 13.70
N MET A 313 -2.90 7.09 13.34
CA MET A 313 -4.21 7.56 13.79
C MET A 313 -4.46 7.23 15.26
N ASN A 314 -3.98 6.06 15.73
CA ASN A 314 -4.14 5.62 17.11
C ASN A 314 -5.61 5.59 17.58
N ILE A 315 -6.52 5.25 16.65
CA ILE A 315 -7.97 5.18 16.87
C ILE A 315 -8.43 3.74 17.12
N TYR A 316 -7.69 2.75 16.63
CA TYR A 316 -8.09 1.35 16.70
C TYR A 316 -7.37 0.60 17.83
N ASP A 317 -8.14 -0.01 18.72
CA ASP A 317 -7.63 -0.84 19.81
C ASP A 317 -6.93 -2.11 19.30
N ASP A 318 -7.47 -2.72 18.25
CA ASP A 318 -6.91 -3.88 17.57
C ASP A 318 -6.71 -3.58 16.07
N VAL A 319 -5.50 -3.13 15.75
CA VAL A 319 -5.07 -2.82 14.38
C VAL A 319 -5.10 -4.06 13.47
N ALA A 320 -4.80 -5.25 14.01
CA ALA A 320 -4.80 -6.49 13.23
C ALA A 320 -6.23 -6.90 12.87
N LEU A 321 -7.17 -6.76 13.81
CA LEU A 321 -8.58 -6.97 13.55
C LEU A 321 -9.10 -5.97 12.52
N ARG A 322 -8.80 -4.67 12.64
CA ARG A 322 -9.23 -3.66 11.66
C ARG A 322 -8.71 -3.99 10.25
N LEU A 323 -7.42 -4.30 10.13
CA LEU A 323 -6.83 -4.72 8.86
C LEU A 323 -7.54 -5.96 8.29
N GLY A 324 -7.75 -6.98 9.11
CA GLY A 324 -8.44 -8.20 8.70
C GLY A 324 -9.87 -7.94 8.23
N THR A 325 -10.61 -7.09 8.93
CA THR A 325 -11.96 -6.68 8.56
C THR A 325 -11.99 -5.97 7.21
N ILE A 326 -11.12 -4.99 6.99
CA ILE A 326 -11.04 -4.28 5.70
C ILE A 326 -10.67 -5.25 4.57
N LEU A 327 -9.63 -6.06 4.74
CA LEU A 327 -9.21 -7.02 3.71
C LEU A 327 -10.26 -8.11 3.43
N SER A 328 -11.13 -8.44 4.39
CA SER A 328 -12.22 -9.39 4.19
C SER A 328 -13.30 -8.91 3.21
N ILE A 329 -13.30 -7.62 2.84
CA ILE A 329 -14.20 -7.05 1.83
C ILE A 329 -13.76 -7.47 0.41
N LEU A 330 -12.46 -7.76 0.17
CA LEU A 330 -11.91 -8.09 -1.15
C LEU A 330 -12.62 -9.25 -1.86
N PRO A 331 -12.84 -10.42 -1.23
CA PRO A 331 -13.57 -11.52 -1.88
C PRO A 331 -15.01 -11.15 -2.24
N SER A 332 -15.64 -10.26 -1.48
CA SER A 332 -17.00 -9.79 -1.76
C SER A 332 -17.03 -8.86 -2.97
N ILE A 333 -16.01 -8.02 -3.15
CA ILE A 333 -15.83 -7.19 -4.36
C ILE A 333 -15.61 -8.08 -5.59
N GLN A 334 -14.76 -9.11 -5.48
CA GLN A 334 -14.51 -10.06 -6.57
C GLN A 334 -15.81 -10.81 -6.96
N ARG A 335 -16.58 -11.29 -5.98
CA ARG A 335 -17.88 -11.94 -6.21
C ARG A 335 -18.87 -11.03 -6.94
N ALA A 336 -18.99 -9.77 -6.52
CA ALA A 336 -19.85 -8.81 -7.19
C ALA A 336 -19.37 -8.54 -8.62
N SER A 337 -18.06 -8.39 -8.83
CA SER A 337 -17.47 -8.15 -10.14
C SER A 337 -17.72 -9.31 -11.11
N HIS A 338 -17.53 -10.55 -10.66
CA HIS A 338 -17.86 -11.75 -11.45
C HIS A 338 -19.34 -11.77 -11.85
N ARG A 339 -20.24 -11.41 -10.91
CA ARG A 339 -21.67 -11.35 -11.21
C ARG A 339 -22.00 -10.29 -12.25
N PHE A 340 -21.43 -9.08 -12.14
CA PHE A 340 -21.59 -8.04 -13.16
C PHE A 340 -21.07 -8.50 -14.52
N HIS A 341 -19.96 -9.22 -14.52
CA HIS A 341 -19.36 -9.76 -15.72
C HIS A 341 -20.29 -10.74 -16.45
N GLU A 342 -20.82 -11.75 -15.75
CA GLU A 342 -21.83 -12.69 -16.28
C GLU A 342 -23.02 -11.94 -16.92
N TYR A 343 -23.51 -10.87 -16.28
CA TYR A 343 -24.61 -10.10 -16.81
C TYR A 343 -24.25 -9.28 -18.05
N MET A 344 -23.02 -8.78 -18.17
CA MET A 344 -22.56 -8.12 -19.40
C MET A 344 -22.51 -9.10 -20.56
N GLU A 345 -22.05 -10.33 -20.33
CA GLU A 345 -22.04 -11.38 -21.34
C GLU A 345 -23.45 -11.76 -21.78
N ILE A 346 -24.38 -11.96 -20.83
CA ILE A 346 -25.79 -12.25 -21.14
C ILE A 346 -26.42 -11.10 -21.96
N LYS A 347 -26.18 -9.84 -21.59
CA LYS A 347 -26.68 -8.68 -22.36
C LYS A 347 -26.18 -8.68 -23.79
N ASN A 348 -24.90 -9.00 -23.98
CA ASN A 348 -24.29 -9.08 -25.30
C ASN A 348 -24.86 -10.24 -26.12
N LEU A 349 -24.99 -11.44 -25.54
CA LEU A 349 -25.57 -12.62 -26.20
C LEU A 349 -27.01 -12.40 -26.65
N LEU A 350 -27.82 -11.71 -25.83
CA LEU A 350 -29.21 -11.40 -26.16
C LEU A 350 -29.34 -10.23 -27.16
N ASN A 351 -28.23 -9.56 -27.47
CA ASN A 351 -28.18 -8.32 -28.25
C ASN A 351 -29.13 -7.27 -27.69
N LEU A 352 -29.20 -7.18 -26.35
CA LEU A 352 -29.99 -6.16 -25.64
C LEU A 352 -29.36 -4.78 -25.79
N TYR A 353 -28.04 -4.76 -25.92
CA TYR A 353 -27.24 -3.56 -26.11
C TYR A 353 -26.03 -3.88 -26.98
N ALA A 354 -25.80 -3.08 -28.03
CA ALA A 354 -24.55 -3.13 -28.76
C ALA A 354 -23.45 -2.51 -27.88
N LEU A 355 -22.68 -3.35 -27.18
CA LEU A 355 -21.49 -2.88 -26.48
C LEU A 355 -20.42 -2.53 -27.53
N PRO A 356 -19.81 -1.34 -27.47
CA PRO A 356 -18.62 -1.04 -28.25
C PRO A 356 -17.56 -2.12 -28.02
N GLN A 357 -16.93 -2.63 -29.09
CA GLN A 357 -16.03 -3.79 -29.01
C GLN A 357 -14.93 -3.60 -27.96
N ASN A 358 -14.36 -2.40 -27.87
CA ASN A 358 -13.34 -2.04 -26.88
C ASN A 358 -13.85 -2.13 -25.42
N LEU A 359 -15.11 -1.77 -25.18
CA LEU A 359 -15.73 -1.87 -23.86
C LEU A 359 -16.08 -3.32 -23.53
N PHE A 360 -16.60 -4.05 -24.53
CA PHE A 360 -16.83 -5.49 -24.39
C PHE A 360 -15.53 -6.23 -24.08
N ASP A 361 -14.47 -6.02 -24.87
CA ASP A 361 -13.16 -6.63 -24.66
C ASP A 361 -12.57 -6.29 -23.29
N MET A 362 -12.86 -5.10 -22.76
CA MET A 362 -12.41 -4.68 -21.42
C MET A 362 -13.11 -5.46 -20.31
N PHE A 363 -14.41 -5.71 -20.48
CA PHE A 363 -15.19 -6.45 -19.51
C PHE A 363 -15.07 -7.95 -19.67
N SER A 364 -14.71 -8.48 -20.86
CA SER A 364 -14.47 -9.90 -21.11
C SER A 364 -13.28 -10.45 -20.32
N PRO A 365 -13.32 -11.73 -19.87
CA PRO A 365 -12.22 -12.32 -19.14
C PRO A 365 -10.95 -12.34 -19.99
N VAL A 366 -9.79 -12.31 -19.33
CA VAL A 366 -8.54 -12.65 -19.99
C VAL A 366 -8.57 -14.16 -20.25
N SER A 367 -8.65 -14.54 -21.51
CA SER A 367 -8.68 -15.92 -21.99
C SER A 367 -7.37 -16.64 -21.83
#